data_AF-A0A947VRV9-F1
#
_entry.id   AF-A0A947VRV9-F1
#
_cell.length_a   1.000
_cell.length_b   1.000
_cell.length_c   1.000
_cell.angle_alpha   90.00
_cell.angle_beta   90.00
_cell.angle_gamma   90.00
#
_symmetry.space_group_name_H-M   'P 1'
#
loop_
_entity.id
_entity.type
_entity.pdbx_description
1 polymer ?
#
loop_
_entity_poly.entity_id
_entity_poly.type
_entity_poly.pdbx_seq_one_letter_code
_entity_poly.pdbx_strand_id
1 'polypeptide(L)'
;MSETKVVTCIECPRGCRLSVSVDGGAATVTGHACPKGEAYGAQEAISPMRTLTTTVVAEGAATRRLPVRTDGELPLGRLLEAMAAIDPVVVRPPLRRGDVIVRDLLGLGVDLVATDDLVPATPSATAPLAASGIAGAAGTTGTAGTAGAEGGRP
;
A
#
# COMPACT_ATOMS: atom_id res chain seq x y z
N MET A 1 -38.58 2.45 0.93
CA MET A 1 -38.16 1.11 1.34
C MET A 1 -37.13 1.29 2.43
N SER A 2 -37.40 0.76 3.62
CA SER A 2 -36.51 0.86 4.79
C SER A 2 -35.43 -0.18 4.66
N GLU A 3 -34.16 0.22 4.60
CA GLU A 3 -33.04 -0.71 4.50
C GLU A 3 -32.42 -0.93 5.87
N THR A 4 -32.65 -2.12 6.45
CA THR A 4 -32.07 -2.50 7.74
C THR A 4 -30.76 -3.23 7.55
N LYS A 5 -29.66 -2.61 8.02
CA LYS A 5 -28.30 -3.16 8.03
C LYS A 5 -27.89 -3.56 9.44
N VAL A 6 -27.09 -4.62 9.56
CA VAL A 6 -26.47 -5.03 10.83
C VAL A 6 -24.98 -4.69 10.79
N VAL A 7 -24.51 -3.92 11.77
CA VAL A 7 -23.14 -3.41 11.84
C VAL A 7 -22.55 -3.74 13.21
N THR A 8 -21.31 -4.20 13.28
CA THR A 8 -20.59 -4.35 14.56
C THR A 8 -19.84 -3.06 14.87
N CYS A 9 -20.07 -2.50 16.05
CA CYS A 9 -19.34 -1.34 16.55
C CYS A 9 -17.87 -1.69 16.81
N ILE A 10 -16.93 -1.10 16.05
CA ILE A 10 -15.48 -1.34 16.22
C ILE A 10 -14.77 -0.32 17.13
N GLU A 11 -15.45 0.77 17.52
CA GLU A 11 -14.96 1.84 18.40
C GLU A 11 -14.48 1.38 19.79
N CYS A 12 -14.85 0.18 20.24
CA CYS A 12 -14.48 -0.32 21.55
C CYS A 12 -14.42 -1.86 21.59
N PRO A 13 -13.62 -2.45 22.49
CA PRO A 13 -13.45 -3.91 22.59
C PRO A 13 -14.74 -4.67 22.98
N ARG A 14 -15.83 -3.98 23.30
CA ARG A 14 -17.14 -4.59 23.62
C ARG A 14 -17.88 -5.10 22.38
N GLY A 15 -17.59 -4.57 21.18
CA GLY A 15 -18.11 -5.12 19.92
C GLY A 15 -19.65 -5.16 19.81
N CYS A 16 -20.35 -4.10 20.22
CA CYS A 16 -21.82 -4.07 20.19
C CYS A 16 -22.36 -4.37 18.77
N ARG A 17 -23.31 -5.30 18.67
CA ARG A 17 -24.09 -5.52 17.43
C ARG A 17 -25.17 -4.46 17.32
N LEU A 18 -25.08 -3.65 16.29
CA LEU A 18 -25.99 -2.55 15.98
C LEU A 18 -26.93 -2.98 14.86
N SER A 19 -28.20 -2.60 14.95
CA SER A 19 -29.19 -2.70 13.87
C SER A 19 -29.58 -1.28 13.44
N VAL A 20 -29.29 -0.96 12.18
CA VAL A 20 -29.44 0.38 11.61
C VAL A 20 -30.50 0.35 10.52
N SER A 21 -31.61 1.06 10.70
CA SER A 21 -32.59 1.29 9.62
C SER A 21 -32.26 2.61 8.92
N VAL A 22 -32.10 2.58 7.60
CA VAL A 22 -31.93 3.79 6.79
C VAL A 22 -33.23 4.10 6.05
N ASP A 23 -33.82 5.25 6.38
CA ASP A 23 -35.11 5.72 5.86
C ASP A 23 -34.96 7.16 5.36
N GLY A 24 -35.00 7.36 4.04
CA GLY A 24 -34.96 8.69 3.42
C GLY A 24 -33.68 9.51 3.68
N GLY A 25 -32.60 8.88 4.16
CA GLY A 25 -31.35 9.53 4.56
C GLY A 25 -31.16 9.68 6.07
N ALA A 26 -32.20 9.42 6.88
CA ALA A 26 -32.06 9.29 8.33
C ALA A 26 -31.68 7.85 8.70
N ALA A 27 -30.64 7.67 9.54
CA ALA A 27 -30.24 6.39 10.09
C ALA A 27 -30.70 6.26 11.54
N THR A 28 -31.55 5.29 11.84
CA THR A 28 -31.98 4.96 13.21
C THR A 28 -31.17 3.77 13.72
N VAL A 29 -30.37 3.96 14.78
CA VAL A 29 -29.41 2.96 15.27
C VAL A 29 -29.84 2.37 16.61
N THR A 30 -30.09 1.06 16.63
CA THR A 30 -30.48 0.30 17.84
C THR A 30 -29.42 -0.72 18.23
N GLY A 31 -29.40 -1.16 19.49
CA GLY A 31 -28.40 -2.12 20.01
C GLY A 31 -27.07 -1.49 20.47
N HIS A 32 -26.96 -0.16 20.46
CA HIS A 32 -25.80 0.54 21.01
C HIS A 32 -25.82 0.52 22.56
N ALA A 33 -24.65 0.43 23.19
CA ALA A 33 -24.51 0.52 24.66
C ALA A 33 -23.91 1.88 25.11
N CYS A 34 -23.61 2.77 24.16
CA CYS A 34 -23.00 4.08 24.38
C CYS A 34 -23.28 5.00 23.17
N PRO A 35 -23.25 6.33 23.33
CA PRO A 35 -23.52 7.28 22.23
C PRO A 35 -22.48 7.19 21.10
N LYS A 36 -21.25 6.73 21.39
CA LYS A 36 -20.23 6.47 20.35
C LYS A 36 -20.68 5.37 19.38
N GLY A 37 -21.33 4.31 19.89
CA GLY A 37 -21.84 3.22 19.06
C GLY A 37 -23.01 3.67 18.18
N GLU A 38 -23.85 4.57 18.67
CA GLU A 38 -24.92 5.19 17.87
C GLU A 38 -24.33 5.99 16.71
N ALA A 39 -23.41 6.93 16.99
CA ALA A 39 -22.75 7.76 15.99
C ALA A 39 -21.99 6.92 14.95
N TYR A 40 -21.20 5.94 15.39
CA TYR A 40 -20.48 5.01 14.51
C TYR A 40 -21.45 4.22 13.61
N GLY A 41 -22.53 3.67 14.17
CA GLY A 41 -23.52 2.91 13.39
C GLY A 41 -24.21 3.74 12.31
N ALA A 42 -24.51 5.00 12.60
CA ALA A 42 -25.10 5.93 11.63
C ALA A 42 -24.09 6.31 10.54
N GLN A 43 -22.86 6.69 10.92
CA GLN A 43 -21.79 7.03 9.98
C GLN A 43 -21.47 5.85 9.05
N GLU A 44 -21.22 4.66 9.59
CA GLU A 44 -20.88 3.46 8.83
C GLU A 44 -22.00 3.03 7.85
N ALA A 45 -23.27 3.26 8.20
CA ALA A 45 -24.40 2.91 7.34
C ALA A 45 -24.68 3.93 6.22
N ILE A 46 -24.35 5.21 6.43
CA ILE A 46 -24.58 6.31 5.46
C ILE A 46 -23.35 6.54 4.58
N SER A 47 -22.18 6.69 5.19
CA SER A 47 -20.91 7.01 4.54
C SER A 47 -19.74 6.42 5.35
N PRO A 48 -19.37 5.15 5.12
CA PRO A 48 -18.26 4.51 5.83
C PRO A 48 -16.95 5.23 5.52
N MET A 49 -16.34 5.79 6.56
CA MET A 49 -15.08 6.56 6.51
C MET A 49 -13.91 5.69 6.97
N ARG A 50 -12.74 5.84 6.35
CA ARG A 50 -11.50 5.12 6.73
C ARG A 50 -10.27 5.98 6.47
N THR A 51 -9.27 5.93 7.35
CA THR A 51 -7.93 6.45 7.06
C THR A 51 -7.24 5.59 6.00
N LEU A 52 -6.77 6.22 4.92
CA LEU A 52 -5.95 5.56 3.90
C LEU A 52 -4.49 5.46 4.38
N THR A 53 -3.92 4.26 4.36
CA THR A 53 -2.50 3.98 4.55
C THR A 53 -1.93 3.35 3.28
N THR A 54 -0.81 3.87 2.77
CA THR A 54 -0.20 3.41 1.51
C THR A 54 1.30 3.71 1.49
N THR A 55 1.96 3.54 0.34
CA THR A 55 3.38 3.87 0.14
C THR A 55 3.57 4.69 -1.13
N VAL A 56 4.40 5.72 -1.08
CA VAL A 56 4.87 6.47 -2.26
C VAL A 56 6.27 6.00 -2.67
N VAL A 57 6.63 6.22 -3.93
CA VAL A 57 7.97 5.89 -4.46
C VAL A 57 8.98 6.91 -3.94
N ALA A 58 10.12 6.43 -3.44
CA ALA A 58 11.21 7.28 -2.97
C ALA A 58 12.44 7.16 -3.87
N GLU A 59 12.92 8.30 -4.38
CA GLU A 59 14.14 8.41 -5.17
C GLU A 59 15.30 8.98 -4.34
N GLY A 60 16.52 8.46 -4.56
CA GLY A 60 17.73 8.96 -3.90
C GLY A 60 17.79 8.70 -2.38
N ALA A 61 16.87 7.91 -1.84
CA ALA A 61 16.81 7.51 -0.43
C ALA A 61 17.37 6.11 -0.20
N ALA A 62 17.71 5.81 1.06
CA ALA A 62 18.14 4.46 1.46
C ALA A 62 17.03 3.40 1.28
N THR A 63 15.76 3.81 1.35
CA THR A 63 14.56 3.00 1.10
C THR A 63 13.91 3.39 -0.23
N ARG A 64 13.37 2.41 -0.98
CA ARG A 64 12.71 2.67 -2.28
C ARG A 64 11.26 3.14 -2.16
N ARG A 65 10.66 3.04 -0.97
CA ARG A 65 9.28 3.39 -0.68
C ARG A 65 9.22 4.08 0.69
N LEU A 66 8.45 5.14 0.78
CA LEU A 66 8.13 5.83 2.04
C LEU A 66 6.69 5.45 2.44
N PRO A 67 6.46 4.89 3.65
CA PRO A 67 5.11 4.71 4.16
C PRO A 67 4.46 6.06 4.45
N VAL A 68 3.22 6.20 4.00
CA VAL A 68 2.39 7.41 4.15
C VAL A 68 1.00 7.03 4.63
N ARG A 69 0.35 7.97 5.32
CA ARG A 69 -1.06 7.87 5.68
C ARG A 69 -1.76 9.18 5.40
N THR A 70 -3.08 9.15 5.34
CA THR A 70 -3.89 10.36 5.43
C THR A 70 -3.97 10.84 6.87
N ASP A 71 -4.02 12.14 7.08
CA ASP A 71 -4.10 12.73 8.42
C ASP A 71 -5.49 12.55 9.05
N GLY A 72 -6.54 12.66 8.22
CA GLY A 72 -7.95 12.35 8.52
C GLY A 72 -8.52 11.09 7.86
N GLU A 73 -9.85 11.00 7.78
CA GLU A 73 -10.58 9.88 7.17
C GLU A 73 -11.11 10.25 5.77
N LEU A 74 -11.13 9.28 4.85
CA LEU A 74 -11.76 9.42 3.53
C LEU A 74 -12.98 8.49 3.41
N PRO A 75 -14.01 8.85 2.61
CA PRO A 75 -15.10 7.93 2.29
C PRO A 75 -14.59 6.69 1.56
N LEU A 76 -15.09 5.51 1.91
CA LEU A 76 -14.71 4.22 1.31
C LEU A 76 -14.77 4.24 -0.22
N GLY A 77 -15.81 4.87 -0.79
CA GLY A 77 -15.99 5.01 -2.24
C GLY A 77 -14.94 5.87 -2.95
N ARG A 78 -14.16 6.68 -2.21
CA ARG A 78 -13.11 7.56 -2.75
C ARG A 78 -11.69 6.98 -2.54
N LEU A 79 -11.53 5.87 -1.82
CA LEU A 79 -10.21 5.28 -1.55
C LEU A 79 -9.48 4.81 -2.82
N LEU A 80 -10.20 4.26 -3.80
CA LEU A 80 -9.60 3.83 -5.08
C LEU A 80 -9.07 5.03 -5.89
N GLU A 81 -9.84 6.11 -5.94
CA GLU A 81 -9.47 7.38 -6.58
C GLU A 81 -8.29 8.04 -5.87
N ALA A 82 -8.27 8.01 -4.54
CA ALA A 82 -7.16 8.51 -3.74
C ALA A 82 -5.88 7.71 -3.99
N MET A 83 -5.94 6.38 -4.08
CA MET A 83 -4.77 5.57 -4.46
C MET A 83 -4.27 5.90 -5.87
N ALA A 84 -5.17 6.08 -6.85
CA ALA A 84 -4.78 6.46 -8.21
C ALA A 84 -4.12 7.85 -8.28
N ALA A 85 -4.55 8.80 -7.44
CA ALA A 85 -3.93 10.12 -7.32
C ALA A 85 -2.55 10.09 -6.62
N ILE A 86 -2.30 9.08 -5.77
CA ILE A 86 -1.04 8.91 -5.03
C ILE A 86 0.00 8.12 -5.83
N ASP A 87 -0.41 7.19 -6.70
CA ASP A 87 0.50 6.33 -7.49
C ASP A 87 1.63 7.08 -8.26
N PRO A 88 1.38 8.23 -8.95
CA PRO A 88 2.45 8.96 -9.63
C PRO A 88 3.33 9.81 -8.71
N VAL A 89 3.09 9.83 -7.40
CA VAL A 89 3.83 10.68 -6.45
C VAL A 89 5.19 10.08 -6.12
N VAL A 90 6.24 10.81 -6.49
CA VAL A 90 7.63 10.48 -6.19
C VAL A 90 8.20 11.48 -5.19
N VAL A 91 8.72 10.98 -4.07
CA VAL A 91 9.35 11.78 -3.02
C VAL A 91 10.87 11.65 -3.04
N ARG A 92 11.56 12.68 -2.52
CA ARG A 92 13.02 12.70 -2.39
C ARG A 92 13.41 13.14 -0.97
N PRO A 93 14.51 12.60 -0.42
CA PRO A 93 15.02 12.99 0.89
C PRO A 93 15.66 14.38 0.87
N PRO A 94 15.80 15.05 2.02
CA PRO A 94 15.37 14.60 3.35
C PRO A 94 13.89 14.86 3.61
N LEU A 95 13.19 13.89 4.18
CA LEU A 95 11.88 14.08 4.80
C LEU A 95 11.90 13.58 6.25
N ARG A 96 10.97 14.08 7.05
CA ARG A 96 10.70 13.66 8.42
C ARG A 96 9.31 13.04 8.53
N ARG A 97 9.15 12.17 9.51
CA ARG A 97 7.84 11.71 9.97
C ARG A 97 6.97 12.92 10.34
N GLY A 98 5.78 12.99 9.75
CA GLY A 98 4.84 14.10 9.89
C GLY A 98 4.87 15.12 8.75
N ASP A 99 5.87 15.06 7.86
CA ASP A 99 5.90 15.95 6.69
C ASP A 99 4.72 15.66 5.75
N VAL A 100 4.11 16.73 5.23
CA VAL A 100 3.00 16.64 4.28
C VAL A 100 3.55 16.48 2.86
N ILE A 101 3.18 15.37 2.22
CA ILE A 101 3.61 15.00 0.86
C ILE A 101 2.66 15.56 -0.20
N VAL A 102 1.35 15.46 0.05
CA VAL A 102 0.29 16.02 -0.79
C VAL A 102 -0.69 16.73 0.11
N ARG A 103 -1.01 17.99 -0.21
CA ARG A 103 -2.04 18.76 0.50
C ARG A 103 -3.39 18.60 -0.20
N ASP A 104 -4.46 18.60 0.57
CA ASP A 104 -5.85 18.59 0.09
C ASP A 104 -6.13 17.48 -0.96
N LEU A 105 -5.90 16.23 -0.54
CA LEU A 105 -6.05 15.06 -1.38
C LEU A 105 -7.50 14.95 -1.90
N LEU A 106 -7.65 15.01 -3.24
CA LEU A 106 -8.93 15.04 -3.96
C LEU A 106 -9.86 16.22 -3.61
N GLY A 107 -9.36 17.31 -3.03
CA GLY A 107 -10.20 18.44 -2.61
C GLY A 107 -11.09 18.14 -1.40
N LEU A 108 -10.69 17.16 -0.57
CA LEU A 108 -11.47 16.67 0.59
C LEU A 108 -11.06 17.32 1.92
N GLY A 109 -10.06 18.21 1.93
CA GLY A 109 -9.50 18.80 3.16
C GLY A 109 -8.67 17.84 4.00
N VAL A 110 -8.12 16.78 3.38
CA VAL A 110 -7.33 15.74 4.04
C VAL A 110 -5.93 15.69 3.41
N ASP A 111 -4.88 15.77 4.23
CA ASP A 111 -3.48 15.80 3.79
C ASP A 111 -2.86 14.39 3.83
N LEU A 112 -1.94 14.11 2.90
CA LEU A 112 -1.13 12.88 2.87
C LEU A 112 0.19 13.13 3.59
N VAL A 113 0.42 12.45 4.71
CA VAL A 113 1.58 12.65 5.60
C VAL A 113 2.52 11.44 5.65
N ALA A 114 3.83 11.70 5.72
CA ALA A 114 4.86 10.69 5.94
C ALA A 114 4.75 10.09 7.35
N THR A 115 4.81 8.76 7.46
CA THR A 115 4.80 8.07 8.77
C THR A 115 6.19 7.70 9.28
N ASP A 116 7.22 7.87 8.46
CA ASP A 116 8.62 7.49 8.74
C ASP A 116 9.58 8.55 8.17
N ASP A 117 10.85 8.52 8.59
CA ASP A 117 11.88 9.45 8.11
C ASP A 117 12.48 8.98 6.78
N LEU A 118 12.57 9.87 5.78
CA LEU A 118 13.25 9.56 4.53
C LEU A 118 14.68 10.13 4.55
N VAL A 119 15.65 9.25 4.81
CA VAL A 119 17.07 9.59 4.79
C VAL A 119 17.68 9.43 3.39
N PRO A 120 18.60 10.33 2.98
CA PRO A 120 19.31 10.20 1.71
C PRO A 120 20.13 8.91 1.69
N ALA A 121 20.22 8.27 0.52
CA ALA A 121 21.15 7.20 0.30
C ALA A 121 22.57 7.77 0.44
N THR A 122 23.27 7.37 1.50
CA THR A 122 24.70 7.66 1.63
C THR A 122 25.42 7.10 0.40
N PRO A 123 26.30 7.87 -0.28
CA PRO A 123 27.17 7.32 -1.32
C PRO A 123 28.22 6.42 -0.67
N SER A 124 27.81 5.21 -0.27
CA SER A 124 28.71 4.19 0.25
C SER A 124 29.61 3.70 -0.88
N ALA A 125 30.90 3.56 -0.56
CA ALA A 125 31.93 3.20 -1.52
C ALA A 125 31.65 1.86 -2.23
N THR A 126 32.15 1.81 -3.46
CA THR A 126 32.14 0.72 -4.45
C THR A 126 32.07 -0.70 -3.88
N ALA A 127 31.04 -1.44 -4.30
CA ALA A 127 31.13 -2.89 -4.48
C ALA A 127 30.71 -3.20 -5.92
N PRO A 128 31.62 -3.69 -6.79
CA PRO A 128 31.20 -4.10 -8.13
C PRO A 128 30.31 -5.34 -8.01
N LEU A 129 29.19 -5.35 -8.73
CA LEU A 129 28.41 -6.55 -8.96
C LEU A 129 29.27 -7.51 -9.79
N ALA A 130 29.98 -8.41 -9.10
CA ALA A 130 30.78 -9.44 -9.72
C ALA A 130 29.89 -10.28 -10.64
N ALA A 131 30.30 -10.41 -11.90
CA ALA A 131 29.66 -11.32 -12.84
C ALA A 131 29.97 -12.77 -12.43
N SER A 132 29.14 -13.32 -11.54
CA SER A 132 29.13 -14.75 -11.24
C SER A 132 28.70 -15.51 -12.48
N GLY A 133 29.68 -15.94 -13.27
CA GLY A 133 29.45 -16.83 -14.39
C GLY A 133 28.86 -18.15 -13.91
N ILE A 134 27.67 -18.49 -14.42
CA ILE A 134 27.19 -19.86 -14.39
C ILE A 134 27.74 -20.60 -15.62
N ALA A 135 28.74 -21.44 -15.40
CA ALA A 135 29.13 -22.43 -16.39
C ALA A 135 27.99 -23.46 -16.53
N GLY A 136 27.27 -23.41 -17.64
CA GLY A 136 26.18 -24.34 -17.98
C GLY A 136 26.41 -24.94 -19.36
N ALA A 137 26.81 -26.22 -19.42
CA ALA A 137 27.18 -26.89 -20.65
C ALA A 137 26.04 -27.73 -21.26
N ALA A 138 25.75 -27.50 -22.54
CA ALA A 138 25.16 -28.39 -23.56
C ALA A 138 25.31 -27.63 -24.90
N GLY A 139 25.81 -28.16 -26.03
CA GLY A 139 25.52 -29.47 -26.64
C GLY A 139 24.21 -29.36 -27.45
N THR A 140 24.14 -29.55 -28.77
CA THR A 140 25.14 -29.83 -29.85
C THR A 140 24.77 -28.94 -31.09
N THR A 141 25.32 -28.98 -32.31
CA THR A 141 26.17 -29.93 -33.08
C THR A 141 26.86 -29.18 -34.24
N GLY A 142 27.92 -29.72 -34.85
CA GLY A 142 28.55 -29.09 -36.04
C GLY A 142 29.75 -29.85 -36.63
N THR A 143 29.47 -30.79 -37.52
CA THR A 143 30.40 -31.62 -38.33
C THR A 143 31.60 -30.92 -38.97
N ALA A 144 32.80 -31.54 -38.96
CA ALA A 144 33.47 -32.12 -40.16
C ALA A 144 34.97 -32.49 -39.99
N GLY A 145 35.35 -33.71 -40.41
CA GLY A 145 36.71 -34.13 -40.84
C GLY A 145 37.83 -34.26 -39.79
N THR A 146 38.91 -35.03 -39.99
CA THR A 146 39.28 -36.09 -40.98
C THR A 146 40.57 -36.80 -40.51
N ALA A 147 40.77 -38.08 -40.88
CA ALA A 147 42.00 -38.90 -40.70
C ALA A 147 42.46 -39.14 -39.24
N GLY A 148 42.84 -40.35 -38.81
CA GLY A 148 44.05 -41.10 -39.18
C GLY A 148 45.07 -40.97 -38.03
N ALA A 149 45.85 -41.95 -37.59
CA ALA A 149 46.07 -43.33 -38.02
C ALA A 149 46.46 -44.23 -36.80
N GLU A 150 46.76 -45.50 -37.07
CA GLU A 150 47.70 -46.43 -36.37
C GLU A 150 48.22 -46.06 -34.95
N GLY A 151 48.27 -46.95 -33.96
CA GLY A 151 48.14 -48.41 -33.92
C GLY A 151 48.89 -48.96 -32.68
N GLY A 152 48.90 -50.29 -32.47
CA GLY A 152 49.79 -50.93 -31.49
C GLY A 152 49.14 -51.44 -30.18
N ARG A 153 49.19 -52.76 -30.02
CA ARG A 153 48.94 -53.54 -28.78
C ARG A 153 50.26 -53.66 -27.99
N PRO A 154 50.42 -54.38 -26.85
CA PRO A 154 49.72 -55.59 -26.37
C PRO A 154 48.35 -55.37 -25.72
#